data_AF-A0A957YLI5-F1
#
_entry.id   AF-A0A957YLI5-F1
#
_cell.length_a   1.000
_cell.length_b   1.000
_cell.length_c   1.000
_cell.angle_alpha   90.00
_cell.angle_beta   90.00
_cell.angle_gamma   90.00
#
_symmetry.space_group_name_H-M   'P 1'
#
loop_
_entity.id
_entity.type
_entity.pdbx_description
1 polymer ?
#
loop_
_entity_poly.entity_id
_entity_poly.type
_entity_poly.pdbx_seq_one_letter_code
_entity_poly.pdbx_strand_id
1 'polypeptide(L)'
;MDEYRDPDAAQRYAEAIHRITTRAWTIMEICGGQTHAIVRFGIDELLPKQIRLVHGPGCPVCVTPLELIDKALAIAARPDVIFCSFGDMLRVPGSDGDLFSVKSSGGDVRIVYS
;
A
#
# COMPACT_ATOMS: atom_id res chain seq x y z
N MET A 1 19.21 -15.67 0.30
CA MET A 1 18.38 -14.59 0.89
C MET A 1 17.50 -15.14 2.01
N ASP A 2 17.93 -16.22 2.69
CA ASP A 2 17.11 -16.96 3.66
C ASP A 2 17.46 -16.62 5.12
N GLU A 3 18.49 -15.81 5.34
CA GLU A 3 18.99 -15.41 6.66
C GLU A 3 17.92 -14.80 7.56
N TYR A 4 16.96 -14.07 6.98
CA TYR A 4 15.89 -13.38 7.71
C TYR A 4 14.56 -14.15 7.71
N ARG A 5 14.52 -15.38 7.16
CA ARG A 5 13.33 -16.24 7.11
C ARG A 5 13.52 -17.46 8.01
N ASP A 6 13.67 -17.18 9.30
CA ASP A 6 13.91 -18.18 10.34
C ASP A 6 12.77 -18.20 11.37
N PRO A 7 11.98 -19.30 11.45
CA PRO A 7 10.89 -19.42 12.41
C PRO A 7 11.37 -19.48 13.87
N ASP A 8 12.54 -20.07 14.13
CA ASP A 8 13.11 -20.16 15.47
C ASP A 8 13.58 -18.78 15.95
N ALA A 9 14.15 -17.98 15.06
CA ALA A 9 14.43 -16.57 15.35
C ALA A 9 13.15 -15.77 15.62
N ALA A 10 12.12 -15.93 14.79
CA ALA A 10 10.85 -15.23 14.96
C ALA A 10 10.20 -15.53 16.33
N GLN A 11 10.17 -16.80 16.74
CA GLN A 11 9.64 -17.22 18.03
C GLN A 11 10.44 -16.62 19.20
N ARG A 12 11.78 -16.66 19.14
CA ARG A 12 12.65 -16.04 20.16
C ARG A 12 12.38 -14.53 20.31
N TYR A 13 12.16 -13.83 19.20
CA TYR A 13 11.81 -12.41 19.25
C TYR A 13 10.42 -12.18 19.83
N ALA A 14 9.41 -12.96 19.44
CA ALA A 14 8.06 -12.86 20.00
C ALA A 14 8.07 -13.04 21.53
N GLU A 15 8.80 -14.02 22.04
CA GLU A 15 8.97 -14.23 23.49
C GLU A 15 9.72 -13.08 24.17
N ALA A 16 10.76 -12.54 23.54
CA ALA A 16 11.48 -11.40 24.07
C ALA A 16 10.56 -10.16 24.16
N ILE A 17 9.75 -9.91 23.12
CA ILE A 17 8.77 -8.84 23.10
C ILE A 17 7.74 -9.02 24.23
N HIS A 18 7.23 -10.24 24.42
CA HIS A 18 6.33 -10.55 25.55
C HIS A 18 6.96 -10.20 26.90
N ARG A 19 8.24 -10.56 27.13
CA ARG A 19 8.94 -10.30 28.40
C ARG A 19 9.17 -8.82 28.68
N ILE A 20 9.49 -8.02 27.66
CA ILE A 20 9.84 -6.59 27.83
C ILE A 20 8.62 -5.66 27.80
N THR A 21 7.46 -6.15 27.37
CA THR A 21 6.25 -5.34 27.25
C THR A 21 5.64 -5.09 28.63
N THR A 22 5.92 -3.92 29.20
CA THR A 22 5.47 -3.52 30.55
C THR A 22 4.21 -2.68 30.58
N ARG A 23 3.74 -2.20 29.42
CA ARG A 23 2.57 -1.34 29.27
C ARG A 23 1.92 -1.51 27.91
N ALA A 24 0.74 -0.91 27.73
CA ALA A 24 0.10 -0.83 26.43
C ALA A 24 0.89 0.07 25.46
N TRP A 25 1.04 -0.39 24.22
CA TRP A 25 1.69 0.34 23.13
C TRP A 25 0.81 0.35 21.90
N THR A 26 0.77 1.48 21.22
CA THR A 26 0.19 1.59 19.88
C THR A 26 1.34 1.86 18.93
N ILE A 27 1.57 0.98 17.97
CA ILE A 27 2.66 1.07 16.99
C ILE A 27 2.03 1.20 15.60
N MET A 28 2.38 2.25 14.87
CA MET A 28 1.90 2.46 13.51
C MET A 28 3.00 2.15 12.51
N GLU A 29 2.67 1.36 11.50
CA GLU A 29 3.48 1.22 10.28
C GLU A 29 2.87 2.07 9.15
N ILE A 30 3.68 2.41 8.13
CA ILE A 30 3.26 3.25 6.99
C ILE A 30 3.76 2.68 5.66
N CYS A 31 3.78 1.36 5.54
CA CYS A 31 4.23 0.69 4.33
C CYS A 31 3.30 -0.48 4.02
N GLY A 32 2.61 -0.42 2.88
CA GLY A 32 1.70 -1.51 2.47
C GLY A 32 2.40 -2.88 2.40
N GLY A 33 3.70 -2.92 2.11
CA GLY A 33 4.50 -4.16 2.18
C GLY A 33 4.64 -4.71 3.60
N GLN A 34 4.77 -3.84 4.61
CA GLN A 34 4.77 -4.22 6.02
C GLN A 34 3.38 -4.66 6.46
N THR A 35 2.32 -3.93 6.11
CA THR A 35 0.93 -4.36 6.34
C THR A 35 0.71 -5.78 5.82
N HIS A 36 1.10 -6.03 4.57
CA HIS A 36 0.97 -7.34 3.94
C HIS A 36 1.79 -8.41 4.66
N ALA A 37 3.03 -8.12 5.07
CA ALA A 37 3.86 -9.06 5.81
C ALA A 37 3.27 -9.39 7.19
N ILE A 38 2.80 -8.39 7.93
CA ILE A 38 2.17 -8.56 9.25
C ILE A 38 0.99 -9.51 9.15
N VAL A 39 0.05 -9.24 8.24
CA VAL A 39 -1.15 -10.06 8.06
C VAL A 39 -0.81 -11.44 7.53
N ARG A 40 0.06 -11.53 6.52
CA ARG A 40 0.44 -12.81 5.88
C ARG A 40 1.11 -13.76 6.87
N PHE A 41 1.91 -13.25 7.78
CA PHE A 41 2.66 -14.06 8.75
C PHE A 41 2.02 -14.07 10.15
N GLY A 42 0.83 -13.48 10.33
CA GLY A 42 0.13 -13.44 11.61
C GLY A 42 0.93 -12.76 12.73
N ILE A 43 1.75 -11.76 12.40
CA ILE A 43 2.64 -11.11 13.39
C ILE A 43 1.82 -10.44 14.49
N ASP A 44 0.65 -9.90 14.16
CA ASP A 44 -0.30 -9.33 15.10
C ASP A 44 -0.82 -10.35 16.12
N GLU A 45 -0.96 -11.61 15.73
CA GLU A 45 -1.33 -12.72 16.63
C GLU A 45 -0.15 -13.18 17.51
N LEU A 46 1.08 -13.04 17.02
CA LEU A 46 2.30 -13.38 17.75
C LEU A 46 2.72 -12.35 18.79
N LEU A 47 2.16 -11.14 18.76
CA LEU A 47 2.50 -10.06 19.69
C LEU A 47 1.64 -10.14 20.97
N PRO A 48 2.17 -9.66 22.11
CA PRO A 48 1.38 -9.56 23.34
C PRO A 48 0.19 -8.62 23.14
N LYS A 49 -0.96 -8.95 23.76
CA LYS A 49 -2.24 -8.18 23.64
C LYS A 49 -2.12 -6.70 24.03
N GLN A 50 -1.10 -6.32 24.78
CA GLN A 50 -0.79 -4.94 25.14
C GLN A 50 -0.27 -4.12 23.94
N ILE A 51 0.23 -4.77 22.89
CA ILE A 51 0.69 -4.11 21.67
C ILE A 51 -0.45 -4.12 20.65
N ARG A 52 -0.89 -2.92 20.27
CA ARG A 52 -1.81 -2.71 19.18
C ARG A 52 -1.05 -2.21 17.96
N LEU A 53 -1.14 -2.94 16.85
CA LEU A 53 -0.66 -2.47 15.57
C LEU A 53 -1.72 -1.60 14.88
N VAL A 54 -1.27 -0.52 14.25
CA VAL A 54 -2.09 0.38 13.44
C VAL A 54 -1.50 0.45 12.04
N HIS A 55 -2.33 0.23 11.03
CA HIS A 55 -1.96 0.34 9.64
C HIS A 55 -2.17 1.78 9.18
N GLY A 56 -1.08 2.52 9.01
CA GLY A 56 -1.08 3.89 8.54
C GLY A 56 -1.27 4.01 7.03
N PRO A 57 -1.33 5.25 6.51
CA PRO A 57 -1.57 5.52 5.10
C PRO A 57 -0.32 5.27 4.23
N GLY A 58 0.13 4.02 4.15
CA GLY A 58 1.36 3.62 3.45
C GLY A 58 1.22 3.31 1.96
N CYS A 59 0.05 3.56 1.37
CA CYS A 59 -0.25 3.31 -0.03
C CYS A 59 -0.20 4.63 -0.81
N PRO A 60 0.85 4.90 -1.62
CA PRO A 60 1.01 6.17 -2.33
C PRO A 60 -0.15 6.45 -3.30
N VAL A 61 -0.70 5.40 -3.92
CA VAL A 61 -1.88 5.47 -4.79
C VAL A 61 -3.10 5.94 -4.02
N CYS A 62 -3.36 5.32 -2.87
CA CYS A 62 -4.55 5.57 -2.05
C CYS A 62 -4.59 6.97 -1.42
N VAL A 63 -3.42 7.60 -1.25
CA VAL A 63 -3.29 8.96 -0.70
C VAL A 63 -3.11 10.03 -1.78
N THR A 64 -3.17 9.66 -3.06
CA THR A 64 -3.04 10.62 -4.15
C THR A 64 -4.22 11.59 -4.12
N PRO A 65 -3.99 12.92 -4.06
CA PRO A 65 -5.08 13.89 -3.98
C PRO A 65 -6.01 13.83 -5.19
N LEU A 66 -7.32 13.96 -4.95
CA LEU A 66 -8.36 13.97 -6.00
C LEU A 66 -8.03 14.97 -7.12
N GLU A 67 -7.60 16.18 -6.74
CA GLU A 67 -7.21 17.26 -7.65
C GLU A 67 -6.08 16.85 -8.61
N LEU A 68 -5.18 15.96 -8.19
CA LEU A 68 -4.08 15.46 -9.02
C LEU A 68 -4.58 14.37 -9.98
N ILE A 69 -5.50 13.51 -9.52
CA ILE A 69 -6.17 12.53 -10.38
C ILE A 69 -6.94 13.24 -11.48
N ASP A 70 -7.73 14.26 -11.16
CA ASP A 70 -8.53 15.01 -12.15
C ASP A 70 -7.63 15.68 -13.21
N LYS A 71 -6.50 16.25 -12.80
CA LYS A 71 -5.50 16.80 -13.73
C LYS A 71 -4.93 15.70 -14.63
N ALA A 72 -4.62 14.52 -14.09
CA ALA A 72 -4.13 13.39 -14.86
C ALA A 72 -5.17 12.92 -15.89
N LEU A 73 -6.44 12.81 -15.52
CA LEU A 73 -7.53 12.44 -16.43
C LEU A 73 -7.68 13.46 -17.57
N ALA A 74 -7.66 14.75 -17.24
CA ALA A 74 -7.74 15.82 -18.24
C ALA A 74 -6.56 15.77 -19.22
N ILE A 75 -5.35 15.44 -18.76
CA ILE A 75 -4.18 15.27 -19.63
C ILE A 75 -4.32 14.00 -20.49
N ALA A 76 -4.71 12.87 -19.90
CA ALA A 76 -4.84 11.59 -20.57
C ALA A 76 -5.91 11.58 -21.67
N ALA A 77 -6.94 12.43 -21.56
CA ALA A 77 -8.01 12.55 -22.55
C ALA A 77 -7.65 13.45 -23.76
N ARG A 78 -6.50 14.14 -23.75
CA ARG A 78 -6.11 15.02 -24.86
C ARG A 78 -5.71 14.21 -26.09
N PRO A 79 -6.02 14.70 -27.31
CA PRO A 79 -5.42 14.15 -28.52
C PRO A 79 -3.90 14.28 -28.46
N ASP A 80 -3.19 13.35 -29.12
CA ASP A 80 -1.74 13.28 -29.24
C ASP A 80 -0.96 13.08 -27.92
N VAL A 81 -1.64 12.66 -26.84
CA VAL A 81 -1.01 12.29 -25.57
C VAL A 81 -0.96 10.77 -25.43
N ILE A 82 0.23 10.25 -25.12
CA ILE A 82 0.40 8.90 -24.56
C ILE A 82 0.58 9.06 -23.06
N PHE A 83 -0.40 8.62 -22.28
CA PHE A 83 -0.36 8.72 -20.82
C PHE A 83 0.10 7.40 -20.19
N CYS A 84 1.24 7.44 -19.50
CA CYS A 84 1.80 6.27 -18.83
C CYS A 84 1.49 6.31 -17.33
N SER A 85 1.04 5.18 -16.77
CA SER A 85 0.75 5.06 -15.34
C SER A 85 0.98 3.64 -14.83
N PHE A 86 1.16 3.48 -13.53
CA PHE A 86 1.07 2.16 -12.89
C PHE A 86 -0.34 1.58 -13.00
N GLY A 87 -0.43 0.26 -13.04
CA GLY A 87 -1.70 -0.45 -13.30
C GLY A 87 -2.75 -0.31 -12.19
N ASP A 88 -2.32 -0.17 -10.95
CA ASP A 88 -3.18 0.08 -9.79
C ASP A 88 -3.86 1.46 -9.84
N MET A 89 -3.14 2.47 -10.33
CA MET A 89 -3.64 3.83 -10.49
C MET A 89 -4.75 3.94 -11.54
N LEU A 90 -4.87 2.99 -12.49
CA LEU A 90 -5.86 3.09 -13.56
C LEU A 90 -7.32 3.10 -13.08
N ARG A 91 -7.57 2.53 -11.89
CA ARG A 91 -8.90 2.38 -11.30
C ARG A 91 -9.18 3.40 -10.19
N VAL A 92 -8.25 4.32 -9.93
CA VAL A 92 -8.45 5.34 -8.91
C VAL A 92 -9.45 6.36 -9.45
N PRO A 93 -10.59 6.57 -8.75
CA PRO A 93 -11.60 7.49 -9.22
C PRO A 93 -11.14 8.94 -9.07
N GLY A 94 -11.28 9.70 -10.15
CA GLY A 94 -11.40 11.16 -10.12
C GLY A 94 -12.85 11.59 -9.91
N SER A 95 -13.13 12.87 -10.15
CA SER A 95 -14.45 13.48 -9.98
C SER A 95 -15.49 12.92 -10.97
N ASP A 96 -15.10 12.70 -12.24
CA ASP A 96 -16.01 12.32 -13.32
C ASP A 96 -15.65 10.98 -14.01
N GLY A 97 -14.67 10.24 -13.49
CA GLY A 97 -14.23 8.98 -14.08
C GLY A 97 -12.85 8.54 -13.60
N ASP A 98 -12.24 7.60 -14.31
CA ASP A 98 -10.89 7.09 -14.03
C ASP A 98 -10.08 6.89 -15.33
N LEU A 99 -8.79 6.57 -15.20
CA LEU A 99 -7.91 6.38 -16.37
C LEU A 99 -8.33 5.17 -17.22
N PHE A 100 -8.97 4.17 -16.60
CA PHE A 100 -9.54 3.03 -17.32
C PHE A 100 -10.68 3.47 -18.25
N SER A 101 -11.51 4.41 -17.80
CA SER A 101 -12.59 5.02 -18.58
C SER A 101 -12.04 5.84 -19.73
N VAL A 102 -11.02 6.68 -19.49
CA VAL A 102 -10.32 7.43 -20.55
C VAL A 102 -9.77 6.50 -21.63
N LYS A 103 -9.14 5.39 -21.22
CA LYS A 103 -8.66 4.35 -22.13
C LYS A 103 -9.79 3.73 -22.96
N SER A 104 -10.92 3.42 -22.32
CA SER A 104 -12.10 2.84 -23.00
C SER A 104 -12.75 3.80 -24.01
N SER A 105 -12.64 5.11 -23.77
CA SER A 105 -13.11 6.17 -24.68
C SER A 105 -12.13 6.51 -25.80
N GLY A 106 -11.01 5.77 -25.92
CA GLY A 106 -10.06 5.91 -27.03
C GLY A 106 -8.78 6.69 -26.70
N GLY A 107 -8.56 7.12 -25.45
CA GLY A 107 -7.28 7.70 -25.03
C GLY A 107 -6.14 6.67 -25.01
N ASP A 108 -4.92 7.07 -25.38
CA ASP A 108 -3.74 6.19 -25.34
C ASP A 108 -3.15 6.13 -23.92
N VAL A 109 -3.74 5.28 -23.07
CA VAL A 109 -3.27 5.03 -21.71
C VAL A 109 -2.52 3.69 -21.62
N ARG A 110 -1.24 3.76 -21.22
CA ARG A 110 -0.32 2.62 -21.17
C ARG A 110 0.09 2.31 -19.73
N ILE A 111 0.04 1.02 -19.40
CA ILE A 111 0.54 0.53 -18.12
C ILE A 111 2.05 0.36 -18.23
N VAL A 112 2.79 0.91 -17.26
CA VAL A 112 4.24 0.75 -17.12
C VAL A 112 4.57 0.21 -15.73
N TYR A 113 5.73 -0.46 -15.62
CA TYR A 113 6.23 -1.01 -14.36
C TYR A 113 7.38 -0.19 -13.75
N SER A 114 7.95 0.75 -14.52
CA SER A 114 9.00 1.70 -14.13
C SER A 114 9.09 2.84 -15.15
#